data_AF-A0A938AR20-F1
#
_entry.id   AF-A0A938AR20-F1
#
_cell.length_a   1.000
_cell.length_b   1.000
_cell.length_c   1.000
_cell.angle_alpha   90.00
_cell.angle_beta   90.00
_cell.angle_gamma   90.00
#
_symmetry.space_group_name_H-M   'P 1'
#
loop_
_entity.id
_entity.type
_entity.pdbx_description
1 polymer ?
#
loop_
_entity_poly.entity_id
_entity_poly.type
_entity_poly.pdbx_seq_one_letter_code
_entity_poly.pdbx_strand_id
1 'polypeptide(L)' 'MEIQGSPLLAEFVLRGFEQKLSELYEDFQQGEISLGYLAEQLGISSWEAVHLLKERGLRTTNL' A
#
# COMPACT_ATOMS: atom_id res chain seq x y z
N MET A 1 -19.19 8.92 15.62
CA MET A 1 -19.70 7.66 15.03
C MET A 1 -18.54 6.68 15.07
N GLU A 2 -18.45 5.89 16.14
CA GLU A 2 -17.45 4.83 16.19
C GLU A 2 -17.90 3.75 15.21
N ILE A 3 -17.14 3.54 14.15
CA ILE A 3 -17.31 2.35 13.33
C ILE A 3 -16.79 1.19 14.19
N GLN A 4 -17.64 0.62 15.04
CA GLN A 4 -17.43 -0.76 15.51
C GLN A 4 -17.68 -1.67 14.30
N GLY A 5 -16.67 -1.75 13.43
CA GLY A 5 -16.73 -2.56 12.23
C GLY A 5 -16.82 -4.03 12.60
N SER A 6 -17.70 -4.76 11.92
CA SER A 6 -17.74 -6.23 11.99
C SER A 6 -16.31 -6.78 11.78
N PRO A 7 -15.82 -7.73 12.59
CA PRO A 7 -14.50 -8.33 12.41
C PRO A 7 -14.27 -8.86 10.98
N LEU A 8 -15.33 -9.35 10.33
CA LEU A 8 -15.30 -9.79 8.93
C LEU A 8 -15.01 -8.62 7.97
N LEU A 9 -15.63 -7.45 8.18
CA LEU A 9 -15.38 -6.27 7.35
C LEU A 9 -13.93 -5.79 7.52
N ALA A 10 -13.41 -5.79 8.74
CA ALA A 10 -12.01 -5.44 8.99
C ALA A 10 -11.05 -6.40 8.28
N GLU A 11 -11.34 -7.71 8.32
CA GLU A 11 -10.55 -8.72 7.61
C GLU A 11 -10.60 -8.54 6.09
N PHE A 12 -11.78 -8.25 5.51
CA PHE A 12 -11.91 -7.98 4.08
C PHE A 12 -11.15 -6.73 3.65
N VAL A 13 -11.23 -5.64 4.44
CA VAL A 13 -10.48 -4.42 4.17
C VAL A 13 -8.97 -4.68 4.23
N LEU A 14 -8.51 -5.42 5.24
CA LEU A 14 -7.09 -5.76 5.37
C LEU A 14 -6.62 -6.59 4.17
N ARG A 15 -7.32 -7.66 3.80
CA ARG A 15 -6.95 -8.50 2.66
C ARG A 15 -6.93 -7.72 1.35
N GLY A 16 -7.92 -6.86 1.12
CA GLY A 16 -7.99 -6.01 -0.07
C GLY A 16 -6.84 -5.00 -0.12
N PHE A 17 -6.47 -4.43 1.03
CA PHE A 17 -5.30 -3.56 1.13
C PHE A 17 -4.01 -4.31 0.81
N GLU A 18 -3.78 -5.48 1.42
CA GLU A 18 -2.58 -6.29 1.19
C GLU A 18 -2.45 -6.72 -0.27
N GLN A 19 -3.55 -7.13 -0.90
CA GLN A 19 -3.56 -7.48 -2.32
C GLN A 19 -3.18 -6.27 -3.19
N LYS A 20 -3.85 -5.12 -3.00
CA LYS A 20 -3.59 -3.92 -3.80
C LYS A 20 -2.16 -3.43 -3.63
N LEU A 21 -1.63 -3.46 -2.42
CA LEU A 21 -0.24 -3.08 -2.15
C LEU A 21 0.74 -4.02 -2.85
N SER A 22 0.48 -5.33 -2.85
CA SER A 22 1.34 -6.31 -3.53
C SER A 22 1.41 -6.03 -5.04
N GLU A 23 0.26 -5.82 -5.69
CA GLU A 23 0.16 -5.53 -7.12
C GLU A 23 0.91 -4.24 -7.48
N LEU A 24 0.62 -3.13 -6.77
CA LEU A 24 1.29 -1.85 -6.99
C LEU A 24 2.79 -1.90 -6.72
N TYR A 25 3.21 -2.66 -5.70
CA TYR A 25 4.63 -2.76 -5.38
C TYR A 25 5.41 -3.53 -6.46
N GLU A 26 4.81 -4.56 -7.05
CA GLU A 26 5.41 -5.27 -8.18
C GLU A 26 5.60 -4.34 -9.38
N ASP A 27 4.55 -3.62 -9.79
CA ASP A 27 4.62 -2.64 -10.88
C ASP A 27 5.67 -1.54 -10.59
N PHE A 28 5.77 -1.10 -9.34
CA PHE A 28 6.78 -0.13 -8.92
C PHE A 28 8.20 -0.69 -9.08
N GLN A 29 8.44 -1.93 -8.63
CA GLN A 29 9.75 -2.58 -8.71
C GLN A 29 10.17 -2.87 -10.15
N GLN A 30 9.22 -3.09 -11.07
CA GLN A 30 9.51 -3.21 -12.50
C GLN A 30 9.75 -1.87 -13.20
N GLY A 31 9.46 -0.75 -12.51
CA GLY A 31 9.59 0.58 -13.09
C GLY A 31 8.41 1.02 -13.96
N GLU A 32 7.32 0.28 -13.94
CA GLU A 32 6.10 0.57 -14.69
C GLU A 32 5.31 1.73 -14.08
N ILE A 33 5.39 1.90 -12.75
CA ILE A 33 4.80 3.03 -12.03
C ILE A 33 5.80 3.73 -11.12
N SER A 34 5.53 5.01 -10.84
CA SER A 34 6.28 5.75 -9.83
C SER A 34 5.77 5.46 -8.42
N LEU A 35 6.65 5.64 -7.42
CA LEU A 35 6.26 5.59 -6.00
C LEU A 35 5.16 6.61 -5.66
N GLY A 36 5.15 7.77 -6.34
CA GLY A 36 4.10 8.78 -6.18
C GLY A 36 2.73 8.26 -6.64
N TYR A 37 2.69 7.54 -7.76
CA TYR A 37 1.46 6.92 -8.26
C TYR A 37 0.99 5.78 -7.35
N LEU A 38 1.90 4.94 -6.83
CA LEU A 38 1.58 3.94 -5.82
C LEU A 38 0.90 4.57 -4.60
N ALA A 39 1.45 5.68 -4.09
CA ALA A 39 0.90 6.39 -2.93
C ALA A 39 -0.51 6.94 -3.22
N GLU A 40 -0.70 7.56 -4.39
CA GLU A 40 -2.00 8.04 -4.84
C GLU A 40 -3.04 6.91 -4.89
N GLN A 41 -2.69 5.75 -5.45
CA GLN A 41 -3.59 4.59 -5.52
C GLN A 41 -3.97 4.03 -4.14
N LEU A 42 -3.09 4.16 -3.15
CA LEU A 42 -3.38 3.77 -1.76
C LEU A 42 -4.09 4.87 -0.97
N GLY A 43 -4.26 6.07 -1.54
CA GLY A 43 -4.87 7.21 -0.85
C GLY A 43 -4.00 7.79 0.26
N ILE A 44 -2.68 7.66 0.16
CA ILE A 44 -1.70 8.12 1.15
C ILE A 44 -0.68 9.07 0.51
N SER A 45 0.05 9.81 1.33
CA SER A 45 1.17 10.62 0.88
C SER A 45 2.37 9.75 0.47
N SER A 46 3.24 10.30 -0.38
CA SER A 46 4.49 9.59 -0.75
C SER A 46 5.40 9.32 0.46
N TRP A 47 5.35 10.16 1.50
CA TRP A 47 6.10 9.93 2.74
C TRP A 47 5.55 8.71 3.50
N GLU A 48 4.23 8.58 3.61
CA GLU A 48 3.59 7.39 4.20
C GLU A 48 3.87 6.13 3.40
N ALA A 49 3.89 6.21 2.06
CA ALA A 49 4.28 5.07 1.22
C ALA A 49 5.73 4.63 1.47
N VAL A 50 6.68 5.57 1.56
CA VAL A 50 8.07 5.27 1.95
C VAL A 50 8.13 4.59 3.31
N HIS A 51 7.39 5.10 4.28
CA HIS A 51 7.36 4.55 5.64
C HIS A 51 6.80 3.13 5.66
N LEU A 52 5.63 2.93 5.05
CA LEU A 52 4.96 1.64 4.89
C LEU A 52 5.88 0.58 4.29
N LEU A 53 6.57 0.91 3.19
CA LEU A 53 7.50 -0.02 2.53
C LEU A 53 8.69 -0.35 3.44
N LYS A 54 9.27 0.64 4.12
CA LYS A 54 10.40 0.43 5.04
C LYS A 54 10.05 -0.44 6.23
N GLU A 55 8.89 -0.22 6.87
CA GLU A 55 8.44 -1.04 7.99
C GLU A 55 8.24 -2.50 7.60
N ARG A 56 7.97 -2.76 6.31
CA ARG A 56 7.82 -4.10 5.73
C ARG A 56 9.13 -4.67 5.17
N GLY A 57 10.25 -3.96 5.32
CA GLY A 57 11.54 -4.38 4.78
C GLY A 57 11.64 -4.32 3.25
N LEU A 58 10.72 -3.59 2.60
CA LEU A 58 10.66 -3.42 1.16
C LEU A 58 11.53 -2.22 0.70
N ARG A 59 12.00 -2.28 -0.54
CA ARG A 59 12.80 -1.20 -1.12
C ARG A 59 11.91 -0.02 -1.47
N THR A 60 12.43 1.20 -1.27
CA THR A 60 11.72 2.44 -1.61
C THR A 60 12.21 3.05 -2.92
N THR A 61 13.09 2.34 -3.62
CA THR A 61 13.62 2.68 -4.94
C THR A 61 13.46 1.45 -5.84
N ASN A 62 13.35 1.68 -7.14
CA ASN A 62 13.26 0.66 -8.19
C ASN A 62 14.53 0.62 -9.06
N LEU A 63 15.64 1.16 -8.52
CA LEU A 63 16.99 1.10 -9.07
C LEU A 63 17.84 0.13 -8.24
#